data_AF-A0A350YZU8-F1
#
_entry.id   AF-A0A350YZU8-F1
#
_cell.length_a   1.000
_cell.length_b   1.000
_cell.length_c   1.000
_cell.angle_alpha   90.00
_cell.angle_beta   90.00
_cell.angle_gamma   90.00
#
_symmetry.space_group_name_H-M   'P 1'
#
loop_
_entity.id
_entity.type
_entity.pdbx_description
1 polymer ?
#
loop_
_entity_poly.entity_id
_entity_poly.type
_entity_poly.pdbx_seq_one_letter_code
_entity_poly.pdbx_strand_id
1 'polypeptide(L)'
;MKKILLYLTIVWVLITPMHSIGQRKNVLRPGEKLTFGAYYNWHFIWIRSGQIHLSLKSRNTQAGERWQISAEAHTFKSYDRLYKIRDTIETTVKPFTLEPEYYVQSFNHGNEYSFYEYRIPAPGKYIYSDVRRFKKPAFKDTLTAVPGIRDMLAMAYEFRSHDYSKLKIGQKVP
;
A
#
# COMPACT_ATOMS: atom_id res chain seq x y z
N MET A 1 15.93 30.84 -45.91
CA MET A 1 16.74 30.70 -44.67
C MET A 1 15.90 30.78 -43.39
N LYS A 2 15.09 31.83 -43.16
CA LYS A 2 14.27 31.97 -41.93
C LYS A 2 13.33 30.78 -41.62
N LYS A 3 12.73 30.17 -42.65
CA LYS A 3 11.84 28.99 -42.47
C LYS A 3 12.61 27.74 -42.03
N ILE A 4 13.82 27.51 -42.57
CA ILE A 4 14.68 26.37 -42.18
C ILE A 4 15.16 26.53 -40.73
N LEU A 5 15.50 27.75 -40.33
CA LEU A 5 15.87 28.05 -38.95
C LEU A 5 14.70 27.79 -37.98
N LEU A 6 13.46 28.11 -38.38
CA LEU A 6 12.25 27.83 -37.62
C LEU A 6 12.00 26.32 -37.43
N TYR A 7 12.17 25.52 -38.49
CA TYR A 7 12.01 24.06 -38.38
C TYR A 7 13.11 23.43 -37.51
N LEU A 8 14.35 23.91 -37.60
CA LEU A 8 15.44 23.45 -36.74
C LEU A 8 15.18 23.76 -35.26
N THR A 9 14.62 24.94 -34.94
CA THR A 9 14.23 25.27 -33.56
C THR A 9 13.08 24.42 -33.03
N ILE A 10 12.09 24.08 -33.86
CA ILE A 10 10.96 23.22 -33.45
C ILE A 10 11.44 21.78 -33.18
N VAL A 11 12.32 21.25 -34.03
CA VAL A 11 12.92 19.93 -33.85
C VAL A 11 13.79 19.88 -32.59
N TRP A 12 14.52 20.96 -32.27
CA TRP A 12 15.33 21.02 -31.06
C TRP A 12 14.49 21.02 -29.77
N VAL A 13 13.34 21.73 -29.76
CA VAL A 13 12.39 21.73 -28.62
C VAL A 13 11.73 20.36 -28.43
N LEU A 14 11.53 19.58 -29.50
CA LEU A 14 10.98 18.22 -29.42
C LEU A 14 11.99 17.17 -28.93
N ILE A 15 13.29 17.46 -29.01
CA ILE A 15 14.37 16.53 -28.64
C ILE A 15 14.95 16.84 -27.25
N THR A 16 14.61 17.99 -26.63
CA THR A 16 15.06 18.23 -25.25
C THR A 16 14.50 17.14 -24.33
N PRO A 17 15.36 16.33 -23.67
CA PRO A 17 14.87 15.34 -22.73
C PRO A 17 14.16 16.08 -21.61
N MET A 18 12.86 15.85 -21.46
CA MET A 18 12.16 16.18 -20.23
C MET A 18 12.90 15.47 -19.11
N HIS A 19 13.66 16.22 -18.34
CA HIS A 19 14.22 15.71 -17.10
C HIS A 19 13.02 15.36 -16.22
N SER A 20 12.74 14.07 -16.11
CA SER A 20 11.88 13.58 -15.06
C SER A 20 12.63 13.87 -13.77
N ILE A 21 12.13 14.83 -13.00
CA ILE A 21 12.57 15.01 -11.62
C ILE A 21 12.16 13.72 -10.93
N GLY A 22 13.14 12.83 -10.72
CA GLY A 22 12.96 11.62 -9.93
C GLY A 22 12.32 11.99 -8.59
N GLN A 23 11.46 11.11 -8.08
CA GLN A 23 10.71 11.33 -6.83
C GLN A 23 11.63 11.95 -5.78
N ARG A 24 11.35 13.20 -5.38
CA ARG A 24 11.99 13.81 -4.22
C ARG A 24 11.81 12.83 -3.06
N LYS A 25 12.88 12.56 -2.30
CA LYS A 25 12.91 11.71 -1.11
C LYS A 25 11.52 11.62 -0.45
N ASN A 26 10.81 10.50 -0.66
CA ASN A 26 9.45 10.30 -0.16
C ASN A 26 9.48 10.20 1.36
N VAL A 27 9.49 11.34 2.04
CA VAL A 27 9.14 11.40 3.45
C VAL A 27 7.65 11.13 3.48
N LEU A 28 7.26 9.96 3.97
CA LEU A 28 5.86 9.61 4.22
C LEU A 28 5.23 10.73 5.03
N ARG A 29 4.08 11.23 4.58
CA ARG A 29 3.37 12.33 5.24
C ARG A 29 1.91 11.97 5.41
N PRO A 30 1.36 12.11 6.63
CA PRO A 30 -0.08 12.10 6.83
C PRO A 30 -0.81 13.03 5.86
N GLY A 31 -1.92 12.56 5.32
CA GLY A 31 -2.69 13.21 4.26
C GLY A 31 -2.50 12.59 2.87
N GLU A 32 -1.53 11.69 2.70
CA GLU A 32 -1.32 10.98 1.44
C GLU A 32 -2.55 10.12 1.06
N LYS A 33 -2.91 10.17 -0.22
CA LYS A 33 -3.93 9.31 -0.85
C LYS A 33 -3.39 8.82 -2.19
N LEU A 34 -3.38 7.50 -2.37
CA LEU A 34 -2.97 6.87 -3.62
C LEU A 34 -4.11 6.03 -4.16
N THR A 35 -4.27 6.01 -5.48
CA THR A 35 -5.23 5.15 -6.16
C THR A 35 -4.50 4.31 -7.20
N PHE A 36 -4.59 2.99 -7.07
CA PHE A 36 -4.03 2.03 -8.02
C PHE A 36 -5.16 1.35 -8.78
N GLY A 37 -4.97 1.14 -10.09
CA GLY A 37 -5.86 0.29 -10.87
C GLY A 37 -5.49 -1.18 -10.72
N ALA A 38 -6.49 -2.03 -10.50
CA ALA A 38 -6.33 -3.48 -10.56
C ALA A 38 -6.59 -3.94 -12.01
N TYR A 39 -5.62 -4.63 -12.59
CA TYR A 39 -5.70 -5.13 -13.96
C TYR A 39 -5.54 -6.65 -13.98
N TYR A 40 -6.40 -7.33 -14.72
CA TYR A 40 -6.29 -8.75 -15.01
C TYR A 40 -5.74 -8.94 -16.42
N ASN A 41 -4.68 -9.75 -16.56
CA ASN A 41 -4.15 -10.15 -17.86
C ASN A 41 -4.97 -11.32 -18.39
N TRP A 42 -5.62 -11.14 -19.53
CA TRP A 42 -6.31 -12.21 -20.24
C TRP A 42 -5.61 -12.51 -21.57
N HIS A 43 -4.34 -12.91 -21.44
CA HIS A 43 -3.40 -13.26 -22.50
C HIS A 43 -3.11 -12.12 -23.50
N PHE A 44 -4.09 -11.75 -24.32
CA PHE A 44 -3.97 -10.72 -25.35
C PHE A 44 -4.46 -9.33 -24.92
N ILE A 45 -5.24 -9.24 -23.83
CA ILE A 45 -5.80 -7.97 -23.34
C ILE A 45 -5.63 -7.79 -21.83
N TRP A 46 -5.52 -6.52 -21.40
CA TRP A 46 -5.51 -6.13 -19.99
C TRP A 46 -6.85 -5.49 -19.63
N ILE A 47 -7.55 -6.10 -18.69
CA ILE A 47 -8.87 -5.63 -18.25
C ILE A 47 -8.71 -4.97 -16.89
N ARG A 48 -9.04 -3.67 -16.81
CA ARG A 48 -9.11 -2.96 -15.54
C ARG A 48 -10.37 -3.37 -14.79
N SER A 49 -10.24 -4.24 -13.81
CA SER A 49 -11.38 -4.84 -13.08
C SER A 49 -11.74 -4.13 -11.78
N GLY A 50 -10.86 -3.26 -11.27
CA GLY A 50 -11.09 -2.56 -10.03
C GLY A 50 -10.01 -1.54 -9.68
N GLN A 51 -10.00 -1.14 -8.41
CA GLN A 51 -9.01 -0.22 -7.87
C GLN A 51 -8.75 -0.45 -6.38
N ILE A 52 -7.62 0.07 -5.94
CA ILE A 52 -7.16 0.05 -4.55
C ILE A 52 -6.90 1.48 -4.14
N HIS A 53 -7.50 1.94 -3.05
CA HIS A 53 -7.22 3.23 -2.44
C HIS A 53 -6.36 3.03 -1.21
N LEU A 54 -5.15 3.61 -1.22
CA LEU A 54 -4.31 3.70 -0.03
C LEU A 54 -4.48 5.09 0.58
N SER A 55 -4.51 5.17 1.90
CA SER A 55 -4.44 6.45 2.61
C SER A 55 -3.57 6.34 3.86
N LEU A 56 -2.91 7.44 4.20
CA LEU A 56 -2.13 7.60 5.42
C LEU A 56 -2.68 8.80 6.19
N LYS A 57 -3.08 8.59 7.44
CA LYS A 57 -3.62 9.62 8.33
C LYS A 57 -2.82 9.65 9.63
N SER A 58 -2.83 10.79 10.31
CA SER A 58 -2.28 10.93 11.66
C SER A 58 -3.42 11.09 12.67
N ARG A 59 -3.24 10.49 13.85
CA ARG A 59 -4.17 10.58 14.97
C ARG A 59 -3.38 10.77 16.26
N ASN A 60 -3.79 11.76 17.05
CA ASN A 60 -3.26 11.93 18.39
C ASN A 60 -3.95 10.98 19.37
N THR A 61 -3.15 10.24 20.14
CA THR A 61 -3.61 9.36 21.21
C THR A 61 -2.98 9.79 22.53
N GLN A 62 -3.44 9.21 23.65
CA GLN A 62 -2.79 9.44 24.96
C GLN A 62 -1.32 8.97 24.98
N ALA A 63 -0.97 7.99 24.15
CA ALA A 63 0.40 7.47 23.99
C ALA A 63 1.22 8.21 22.91
N GLY A 64 0.74 9.38 22.47
CA GLY A 64 1.36 10.21 21.43
C GLY A 64 0.74 10.03 20.04
N GLU A 65 1.39 10.63 19.04
CA GLU A 65 0.96 10.54 17.65
C GLU A 65 1.05 9.09 17.13
N ARG A 66 0.04 8.67 16.37
CA ARG A 66 0.03 7.42 15.60
C ARG A 66 -0.37 7.67 14.17
N TRP A 67 0.19 6.87 13.28
CA TRP A 67 -0.19 6.88 11.87
C TRP A 67 -1.13 5.72 11.59
N GLN A 68 -2.23 5.99 10.89
CA GLN A 68 -3.16 4.99 10.40
C GLN A 68 -3.00 4.88 8.89
N ILE A 69 -2.62 3.70 8.42
CA ILE A 69 -2.53 3.37 7.01
C ILE A 69 -3.73 2.47 6.69
N SER A 70 -4.50 2.83 5.67
CA SER A 70 -5.64 2.03 5.20
C SER A 70 -5.50 1.70 3.72
N ALA A 71 -5.93 0.51 3.33
CA ALA A 71 -6.04 0.04 1.95
C ALA A 71 -7.45 -0.50 1.70
N GLU A 72 -8.17 0.10 0.76
CA GLU A 72 -9.51 -0.31 0.37
C GLU A 72 -9.52 -0.77 -1.08
N ALA A 73 -9.79 -2.06 -1.30
CA ALA A 73 -9.83 -2.64 -2.64
C ALA A 73 -11.26 -2.98 -3.04
N HIS A 74 -11.63 -2.59 -4.27
CA HIS A 74 -12.93 -2.95 -4.82
C HIS A 74 -12.89 -3.21 -6.33
N THR A 75 -13.70 -4.18 -6.74
CA THR A 75 -14.07 -4.36 -8.15
C THR A 75 -15.01 -3.25 -8.60
N PHE A 76 -14.96 -2.91 -9.89
CA PHE A 76 -15.97 -2.01 -10.44
C PHE A 76 -17.33 -2.68 -10.48
N LYS A 77 -18.39 -1.89 -10.31
CA LYS A 77 -19.79 -2.36 -10.27
C LYS A 77 -20.18 -3.21 -11.49
N SER A 78 -19.62 -2.91 -12.66
CA SER A 78 -19.81 -3.68 -13.89
C SER A 78 -19.35 -5.15 -13.78
N TYR A 79 -18.36 -5.42 -12.92
CA TYR A 79 -17.78 -6.75 -12.71
C TYR A 79 -18.33 -7.49 -11.49
N ASP A 80 -19.12 -6.82 -10.64
CA ASP A 80 -19.64 -7.42 -9.40
C ASP A 80 -20.52 -8.66 -9.65
N ARG A 81 -21.13 -8.78 -10.84
CA ARG A 81 -21.90 -9.97 -11.24
C ARG A 81 -21.02 -11.20 -11.44
N LEU A 82 -19.77 -11.01 -11.88
CA LEU A 82 -18.81 -12.09 -12.07
C LEU A 82 -18.13 -12.42 -10.73
N TYR A 83 -17.55 -11.39 -10.11
CA TYR A 83 -16.90 -11.52 -8.80
C TYR A 83 -16.79 -10.13 -8.14
N LYS A 84 -17.38 -9.99 -6.96
CA LYS A 84 -17.40 -8.74 -6.19
C LYS A 84 -16.33 -8.79 -5.11
N ILE A 85 -15.44 -7.80 -5.06
CA ILE A 85 -14.44 -7.66 -3.98
C ILE A 85 -14.71 -6.36 -3.23
N ARG A 86 -14.72 -6.39 -1.89
CA ARG A 86 -14.81 -5.22 -1.00
C ARG A 86 -13.91 -5.46 0.20
N ASP A 87 -12.61 -5.33 -0.03
CA ASP A 87 -11.61 -5.62 0.99
C ASP A 87 -11.13 -4.34 1.64
N THR A 88 -10.87 -4.43 2.94
CA THR A 88 -10.31 -3.34 3.73
C THR A 88 -9.20 -3.90 4.61
N ILE A 89 -8.05 -3.23 4.58
CA ILE A 89 -6.90 -3.52 5.44
C ILE A 89 -6.52 -2.22 6.11
N GLU A 90 -6.30 -2.24 7.41
CA GLU A 90 -5.87 -1.08 8.17
C GLU A 90 -4.77 -1.47 9.14
N THR A 91 -3.79 -0.60 9.29
CA THR A 91 -2.77 -0.70 10.33
C THR A 91 -2.59 0.63 11.05
N THR A 92 -2.40 0.54 12.36
CA THR A 92 -1.94 1.64 13.19
C THR A 92 -0.50 1.40 13.57
N VAL A 93 0.36 2.36 13.25
CA VAL A 93 1.80 2.28 13.43
C VAL A 93 2.35 3.49 14.18
N LYS A 94 3.53 3.32 14.79
CA LYS A 94 4.32 4.44 15.28
C LYS A 94 4.87 5.27 14.09
N PRO A 95 4.80 6.61 14.16
CA PRO A 95 5.39 7.47 13.14
C PRO A 95 6.87 7.17 12.90
N PHE A 96 7.33 7.29 11.65
CA PHE A 96 8.71 7.11 11.19
C PHE A 96 9.32 5.70 11.32
N THR A 97 8.99 4.93 12.36
CA THR A 97 9.45 3.55 12.49
C THR A 97 8.52 2.57 11.78
N LEU A 98 7.25 2.93 11.56
CA LEU A 98 6.22 2.04 11.00
C LEU A 98 6.05 0.73 11.79
N GLU A 99 6.43 0.73 13.07
CA GLU A 99 6.17 -0.40 13.96
C GLU A 99 4.67 -0.54 14.20
N PRO A 100 4.07 -1.70 13.87
CA PRO A 100 2.64 -1.90 14.03
C PRO A 100 2.25 -2.13 15.49
N GLU A 101 1.14 -1.52 15.88
CA GLU A 101 0.49 -1.72 17.18
C GLU A 101 -0.87 -2.42 17.02
N TYR A 102 -1.51 -2.23 15.86
CA TYR A 102 -2.79 -2.80 15.51
C TYR A 102 -2.88 -3.03 14.01
N TYR A 103 -3.30 -4.22 13.59
CA TYR A 103 -3.61 -4.54 12.20
C TYR A 103 -4.96 -5.22 12.14
N VAL A 104 -5.77 -4.83 11.15
CA VAL A 104 -7.03 -5.49 10.84
C VAL A 104 -7.21 -5.64 9.34
N GLN A 105 -7.78 -6.76 8.93
CA GLN A 105 -8.06 -7.08 7.55
C GLN A 105 -9.42 -7.75 7.45
N SER A 106 -10.31 -7.13 6.69
CA SER A 106 -11.66 -7.61 6.41
C SER A 106 -11.78 -7.87 4.92
N PHE A 107 -12.04 -9.12 4.56
CA PHE A 107 -12.21 -9.56 3.20
C PHE A 107 -13.67 -9.91 2.94
N ASN A 108 -14.19 -9.39 1.83
CA ASN A 108 -15.52 -9.70 1.34
C ASN A 108 -15.44 -9.99 -0.15
N HIS A 109 -15.39 -11.27 -0.45
CA HIS A 109 -15.34 -11.79 -1.82
C HIS A 109 -16.69 -12.41 -2.15
N GLY A 110 -17.57 -11.63 -2.78
CA GLY A 110 -18.94 -12.01 -3.06
C GLY A 110 -19.79 -12.08 -1.80
N ASN A 111 -19.93 -13.29 -1.24
CA ASN A 111 -20.60 -13.61 0.02
C ASN A 111 -19.66 -14.37 0.98
N GLU A 112 -18.37 -14.42 0.66
CA GLU A 112 -17.35 -15.08 1.47
C GLU A 112 -16.64 -14.03 2.32
N TYR A 113 -16.76 -14.17 3.64
CA TYR A 113 -16.25 -13.21 4.60
C TYR A 113 -15.10 -13.83 5.38
N SER A 114 -13.98 -13.11 5.43
CA SER A 114 -12.85 -13.45 6.31
C SER A 114 -12.37 -12.21 7.05
N PHE A 115 -11.90 -12.40 8.28
CA PHE A 115 -11.46 -11.35 9.17
C PHE A 115 -10.18 -11.79 9.89
N TYR A 116 -9.22 -10.87 9.98
CA TYR A 116 -7.95 -11.07 10.65
C TYR A 116 -7.65 -9.84 11.48
N GLU A 117 -7.41 -10.02 12.77
CA GLU A 117 -6.96 -8.97 13.67
C GLU A 117 -5.67 -9.40 14.36
N TYR A 118 -4.71 -8.50 14.44
CA TYR A 118 -3.48 -8.65 15.21
C TYR A 118 -3.27 -7.42 16.08
N ARG A 119 -3.08 -7.63 17.38
CA ARG A 119 -2.89 -6.57 18.37
C ARG A 119 -1.55 -6.72 19.07
N ILE A 120 -0.78 -5.65 19.13
CA ILE A 120 0.56 -5.60 19.73
C ILE A 120 0.54 -4.51 20.81
N PRO A 121 -0.04 -4.80 22.00
CA PRO A 121 -0.10 -3.82 23.08
C PRO A 121 1.30 -3.58 23.67
N ALA A 122 1.52 -2.39 24.24
CA ALA A 122 2.74 -2.08 24.98
C ALA A 122 2.97 -3.11 26.11
N PRO A 123 4.20 -3.62 26.30
CA PRO A 123 5.47 -3.15 25.74
C PRO A 123 5.85 -3.74 24.36
N GLY A 124 4.94 -4.44 23.67
CA GLY A 124 5.18 -5.01 22.34
C GLY A 124 5.87 -6.37 22.36
N LYS A 125 5.69 -7.15 23.43
CA LYS A 125 6.28 -8.49 23.59
C LYS A 125 5.47 -9.59 22.89
N TYR A 126 4.16 -9.41 22.78
CA TYR A 126 3.24 -10.42 22.28
C TYR A 126 2.33 -9.84 21.20
N ILE A 127 1.94 -10.70 20.26
CA ILE A 127 0.96 -10.44 19.21
C ILE A 127 -0.25 -11.32 19.50
N TYR A 128 -1.38 -10.70 19.80
CA TYR A 128 -2.65 -11.41 19.97
C TYR A 128 -3.37 -11.46 18.62
N SER A 129 -3.71 -12.66 18.18
CA SER A 129 -4.40 -12.89 16.91
C SER A 129 -5.86 -13.33 17.11
N ASP A 130 -6.77 -12.80 16.28
CA ASP A 130 -8.15 -13.28 16.10
C ASP A 130 -8.40 -13.44 14.60
N VAL A 131 -8.52 -14.69 14.16
CA VAL A 131 -8.64 -15.06 12.76
C VAL A 131 -9.95 -15.81 12.55
N ARG A 132 -10.78 -15.31 11.64
CA ARG A 132 -12.07 -15.88 11.28
C ARG A 132 -12.10 -16.02 9.77
N ARG A 133 -11.94 -17.24 9.27
CA ARG A 133 -11.93 -17.50 7.82
C ARG A 133 -13.28 -18.07 7.39
N PHE A 134 -13.69 -17.77 6.17
CA PHE A 134 -14.92 -18.31 5.61
C PHE A 134 -14.98 -19.84 5.76
N LYS A 135 -16.08 -20.36 6.32
CA LYS A 135 -16.31 -21.80 6.56
C LYS A 135 -15.19 -22.50 7.36
N LYS A 136 -14.45 -21.79 8.20
CA LYS A 136 -13.48 -22.38 9.14
C LYS A 136 -13.81 -21.97 10.58
N PRO A 137 -13.45 -22.80 11.58
CA PRO A 137 -13.53 -22.40 12.98
C PRO A 137 -12.71 -21.13 13.22
N ALA A 138 -13.17 -20.29 14.14
CA ALA A 138 -12.39 -19.16 14.62
C ALA A 138 -11.11 -19.67 15.29
N PHE A 139 -10.02 -18.95 15.07
CA PHE A 139 -8.70 -19.27 15.60
C PHE A 139 -8.16 -18.05 16.36
N LYS A 140 -7.69 -18.28 17.58
CA LYS A 140 -7.01 -17.27 18.39
C LYS A 140 -5.72 -17.84 18.90
N ASP A 141 -4.68 -17.05 18.84
CA ASP A 141 -3.35 -17.44 19.28
C ASP A 141 -2.54 -16.23 19.75
N THR A 142 -1.52 -16.48 20.56
CA THR A 142 -0.58 -15.47 21.06
C THR A 142 0.80 -15.81 20.56
N LEU A 143 1.36 -14.94 19.73
CA LEU A 143 2.71 -15.09 19.17
C LEU A 143 3.69 -14.22 19.94
N THR A 144 4.95 -14.62 20.00
CA THR A 144 6.02 -13.75 20.49
C THR A 144 6.37 -12.73 19.41
N ALA A 145 6.34 -11.45 19.73
CA ALA A 145 6.76 -10.41 18.83
C ALA A 145 8.30 -10.37 18.75
N VAL A 146 8.83 -10.24 17.54
CA VAL A 146 10.26 -10.07 17.29
C VAL A 146 10.52 -8.60 16.91
N PRO A 147 11.64 -8.00 17.35
CA PRO A 147 12.00 -6.64 16.95
C PRO A 147 12.02 -6.49 15.42
N GLY A 148 11.54 -5.35 14.92
CA GLY A 148 11.54 -5.05 13.49
C GLY A 148 10.40 -5.68 12.69
N ILE A 149 9.41 -6.31 13.34
CA ILE A 149 8.23 -6.82 12.63
C ILE A 149 7.47 -5.67 11.95
N ARG A 150 6.94 -5.98 10.76
CA ARG A 150 6.09 -5.10 9.95
C ARG A 150 4.94 -5.93 9.43
N ASP A 151 3.74 -5.37 9.49
CA ASP A 151 2.61 -5.94 8.76
C ASP A 151 2.70 -5.57 7.28
N MET A 152 1.75 -6.09 6.50
CA MET A 152 1.75 -5.93 5.05
C MET A 152 1.68 -4.46 4.59
N LEU A 153 0.91 -3.62 5.26
CA LEU A 153 0.77 -2.21 4.90
C LEU A 153 1.96 -1.39 5.40
N ALA A 154 2.42 -1.64 6.62
CA ALA A 154 3.62 -1.02 7.15
C ALA A 154 4.83 -1.31 6.23
N MET A 155 4.99 -2.55 5.78
CA MET A 155 6.06 -2.93 4.86
C MET A 155 5.93 -2.28 3.48
N ALA A 156 4.72 -2.22 2.92
CA ALA A 156 4.50 -1.55 1.64
C ALA A 156 4.87 -0.05 1.69
N TYR A 157 4.57 0.62 2.82
CA TYR A 157 4.93 2.03 3.03
C TYR A 157 6.43 2.20 3.31
N GLU A 158 7.04 1.30 4.07
CA GLU A 158 8.49 1.27 4.30
C GLU A 158 9.24 1.17 2.97
N PHE A 159 8.86 0.21 2.13
CA PHE A 159 9.38 0.03 0.78
C PHE A 159 9.25 1.33 -0.03
N ARG A 160 8.05 1.93 -0.11
CA ARG A 160 7.83 3.22 -0.82
C ARG A 160 8.74 4.37 -0.38
N SER A 161 9.18 4.36 0.88
CA SER A 161 10.03 5.39 1.47
C SER A 161 11.54 5.14 1.26
N HIS A 162 11.90 3.97 0.74
CA HIS A 162 13.29 3.55 0.56
C HIS A 162 14.02 4.38 -0.52
N ASP A 163 15.30 4.64 -0.29
CA ASP A 163 16.15 5.36 -1.24
C ASP A 163 16.78 4.39 -2.25
N TYR A 164 16.06 4.16 -3.35
CA TYR A 164 16.49 3.24 -4.40
C TYR A 164 17.70 3.72 -5.20
N SER A 165 18.06 5.01 -5.12
CA SER A 165 19.16 5.58 -5.90
C SER A 165 20.54 5.03 -5.50
N LYS A 166 20.63 4.43 -4.30
CA LYS A 166 21.86 3.90 -3.73
C LYS A 166 21.98 2.39 -3.78
N LEU A 167 21.03 1.72 -4.44
CA LEU A 167 21.02 0.26 -4.51
C LEU A 167 22.06 -0.25 -5.50
N LYS A 168 22.74 -1.33 -5.09
CA LYS A 168 23.62 -2.10 -5.95
C LYS A 168 22.85 -3.26 -6.59
N ILE A 169 23.28 -3.68 -7.78
CA ILE A 169 22.74 -4.89 -8.42
C ILE A 169 22.91 -6.07 -7.45
N GLY A 170 21.82 -6.81 -7.22
CA GLY A 170 21.78 -7.96 -6.30
C GLY A 170 21.61 -7.60 -4.82
N GLN A 171 21.57 -6.31 -4.45
CA GLN A 171 21.27 -5.89 -3.09
C GLN A 171 19.82 -6.22 -2.74
N LYS A 172 19.63 -6.91 -1.61
CA LYS A 172 18.30 -7.20 -1.07
C LYS A 172 17.81 -5.98 -0.28
N VAL A 173 16.56 -5.62 -0.51
CA VAL A 173 15.80 -4.66 0.30
C VAL A 173 14.65 -5.42 0.97
N PRO A 174 14.06 -4.87 2.04
CA PRO A 174 12.85 -5.42 2.65
C PRO A 174 11.73 -5.65 1.63
#